data_AF-A0A954MWC9-F1
#
_entry.id   AF-A0A954MWC9-F1
#
_cell.length_a   1.000
_cell.length_b   1.000
_cell.length_c   1.000
_cell.angle_alpha   90.00
_cell.angle_beta   90.00
_cell.angle_gamma   90.00
#
_symmetry.space_group_name_H-M   'P 1'
#
loop_
_entity.id
_entity.type
_entity.pdbx_description
1 polymer ?
#
loop_
_entity_poly.entity_id
_entity_poly.type
_entity_poly.pdbx_seq_one_letter_code
_entity_poly.pdbx_strand_id
1 'polypeptide(L)'
;MPLTKITLSADRELVARAKKLAKAEGTSLSSLFTRYLDALIHSKRPQEKTGPLTQAATGLVKLPRGKNDRKLIEDALSEKYGL
;
A
#
# COMPACT_ATOMS: atom_id res chain seq x y z
N MET A 1 11.69 -16.06 13.85
CA MET A 1 12.58 -15.12 13.12
C MET A 1 13.50 -14.45 14.12
N PRO A 2 14.79 -14.23 13.80
CA PRO A 2 15.71 -13.54 14.71
C PRO A 2 15.27 -12.08 14.89
N LEU A 3 15.30 -11.61 16.14
CA LEU A 3 15.00 -10.22 16.49
C LEU A 3 16.28 -9.39 16.47
N THR A 4 16.28 -8.31 15.70
CA THR A 4 17.39 -7.33 15.66
C THR A 4 16.95 -6.03 16.33
N LYS A 5 17.81 -5.43 17.15
CA LYS A 5 17.51 -4.18 17.86
C LYS A 5 18.19 -3.00 17.17
N ILE A 6 17.46 -1.89 17.06
CA ILE A 6 17.97 -0.60 16.59
C ILE A 6 17.95 0.36 17.77
N THR A 7 19.06 1.06 18.02
CA THR A 7 19.17 2.09 19.06
C THR A 7 19.36 3.44 18.39
N LEU A 8 18.53 4.40 18.74
CA LEU A 8 18.53 5.76 18.17
C LEU A 8 18.69 6.78 19.29
N SER A 9 19.53 7.78 19.05
CA SER A 9 19.65 8.97 19.89
C SER A 9 18.87 10.11 19.24
N ALA A 10 18.01 10.76 20.00
CA ALA A 10 17.16 11.85 19.53
C ALA A 10 16.91 12.84 20.67
N ASP A 11 16.53 14.06 20.32
CA ASP A 11 16.14 15.08 21.28
C ASP A 11 15.00 14.59 22.21
N ARG A 12 15.07 14.97 23.49
CA ARG A 12 14.15 14.49 24.51
C ARG A 12 12.71 14.93 24.24
N GLU A 13 12.51 16.15 23.74
CA GLU A 13 11.18 16.65 23.41
C GLU A 13 10.61 15.91 22.21
N LEU A 14 11.46 15.62 21.20
CA LEU A 14 11.04 14.82 20.05
C LEU A 14 10.56 13.43 20.49
N VAL A 15 11.31 12.74 21.36
CA VAL A 15 10.91 11.44 21.91
C VAL A 15 9.59 11.53 22.68
N ALA A 16 9.38 12.61 23.44
CA ALA A 16 8.13 12.82 24.18
C ALA A 16 6.93 13.02 23.25
N ARG A 17 7.06 13.86 22.21
CA ARG A 17 6.01 14.07 21.20
C ARG A 17 5.69 12.78 20.45
N ALA A 18 6.71 12.02 20.06
CA ALA A 18 6.53 10.75 19.36
C ALA A 18 5.82 9.69 20.22
N LYS A 19 6.15 9.60 21.52
CA LYS A 19 5.43 8.73 22.46
C LYS A 19 3.96 9.13 22.63
N LYS A 20 3.67 10.44 22.69
CA LYS A 20 2.28 10.95 22.78
C LYS A 20 1.48 10.57 21.54
N LEU A 21 2.07 10.71 20.35
CA LEU A 21 1.46 10.29 19.08
C LEU A 21 1.16 8.78 19.09
N ALA A 22 2.16 7.95 19.41
CA ALA A 22 1.98 6.50 19.45
C ALA A 22 0.84 6.08 20.40
N LYS A 23 0.75 6.72 21.58
CA LYS A 23 -0.34 6.48 22.53
C LYS A 23 -1.71 6.88 21.98
N ALA A 24 -1.80 8.02 21.29
CA ALA A 24 -3.04 8.46 20.66
C ALA A 24 -3.52 7.49 19.56
N GLU A 25 -2.56 6.89 18.84
CA GLU A 25 -2.78 5.85 17.82
C GLU A 25 -2.96 4.43 18.41
N GLY A 26 -3.00 4.29 19.74
CA GLY A 26 -3.18 2.99 20.41
C GLY A 26 -2.02 2.00 20.20
N THR A 27 -0.81 2.50 19.92
CA THR A 27 0.35 1.65 19.59
C THR A 27 1.62 2.06 20.36
N SER A 28 2.69 1.27 20.23
CA SER A 28 4.01 1.60 20.78
C SER A 28 4.84 2.42 19.79
N LEU A 29 5.77 3.23 20.32
CA LEU A 29 6.69 4.00 19.47
C LEU A 29 7.50 3.10 18.54
N SER A 30 7.96 1.94 19.02
CA SER A 30 8.68 0.96 18.22
C SER A 30 7.81 0.38 17.10
N SER A 31 6.56 0.03 17.39
CA SER A 31 5.63 -0.48 16.37
C SER A 31 5.31 0.59 15.31
N LEU A 32 5.04 1.82 15.74
CA LEU A 32 4.80 2.95 14.85
C LEU A 32 6.01 3.19 13.92
N PHE A 33 7.22 3.20 14.49
CA PHE A 33 8.44 3.43 13.74
C PHE A 33 8.74 2.30 12.74
N THR A 34 8.59 1.03 13.14
CA THR A 34 8.78 -0.11 12.25
C THR A 34 7.81 -0.05 11.07
N ARG A 35 6.52 0.21 11.32
CA ARG A 35 5.52 0.35 10.25
C ARG A 35 5.86 1.48 9.28
N TYR A 36 6.36 2.60 9.80
CA TYR A 36 6.80 3.72 8.97
C TYR A 36 8.01 3.35 8.10
N LEU A 37 9.03 2.69 8.68
CA LEU A 37 10.18 2.21 7.91
C LEU A 37 9.75 1.20 6.84
N ASP A 38 8.88 0.26 7.18
CA ASP A 38 8.33 -0.69 6.21
C ASP A 38 7.63 0.05 5.06
N ALA A 39 6.76 1.01 5.35
CA ALA A 39 6.09 1.80 4.32
C ALA A 39 7.09 2.55 3.42
N LEU A 40 8.12 3.17 4.00
CA LEU A 40 9.16 3.85 3.23
C LEU A 40 9.95 2.89 2.34
N ILE A 41 10.31 1.72 2.85
CA ILE A 41 11.06 0.71 2.09
C ILE A 41 10.20 0.17 0.94
N HIS A 42 8.92 -0.15 1.19
CA HIS A 42 8.02 -0.67 0.17
C HIS A 42 7.69 0.38 -0.90
N SER A 43 7.56 1.67 -0.52
CA SER A 43 7.37 2.76 -1.48
C SER A 43 8.56 2.97 -2.44
N LYS A 44 9.76 2.54 -2.02
CA LYS A 44 10.99 2.63 -2.82
C LYS A 44 11.27 1.38 -3.63
N ARG A 45 10.50 0.31 -3.47
CA ARG A 45 10.62 -0.83 -4.38
C ARG A 45 10.19 -0.35 -5.76
N PRO A 46 11.01 -0.57 -6.82
CA PRO A 46 10.52 -0.38 -8.18
C PRO A 46 9.22 -1.18 -8.29
N GLN A 47 8.19 -0.59 -8.91
CA GLN A 47 6.95 -1.32 -9.20
C GLN A 47 7.35 -2.70 -9.70
N GLU A 48 6.90 -3.75 -9.02
CA GLU A 48 7.15 -5.11 -9.48
C GLU A 48 6.73 -5.17 -10.94
N LYS A 49 7.66 -5.61 -11.79
CA LYS A 49 7.35 -5.78 -13.21
C LYS A 49 6.12 -6.66 -13.28
N THR A 50 5.11 -6.18 -14.02
CA THR A 50 3.89 -6.93 -14.29
C THR A 50 4.27 -8.35 -14.69
N GLY A 51 3.77 -9.35 -13.95
CA GLY A 51 4.13 -10.74 -14.19
C GLY A 51 3.81 -11.16 -15.63
N PRO A 52 4.50 -12.17 -16.19
CA PRO A 52 4.40 -12.51 -17.62
C PRO A 52 2.97 -12.81 -18.07
N LEU A 53 2.17 -13.46 -17.22
CA LEU A 53 0.75 -13.73 -17.49
C LEU A 53 -0.08 -12.43 -17.56
N THR A 54 0.09 -11.55 -16.57
CA THR A 54 -0.61 -10.27 -16.52
C THR A 54 -0.19 -9.37 -17.69
N GLN A 55 1.09 -9.38 -18.05
CA GLN A 55 1.60 -8.62 -19.19
C GLN A 55 1.03 -9.14 -20.52
N ALA A 56 0.92 -10.46 -20.69
CA ALA A 56 0.29 -11.07 -21.86
C ALA A 56 -1.23 -10.79 -21.94
N ALA A 57 -1.91 -10.66 -20.79
CA ALA A 57 -3.33 -10.31 -20.73
C ALA A 57 -3.59 -8.81 -20.92
N THR A 58 -2.62 -7.96 -20.55
CA THR A 58 -2.75 -6.50 -20.63
C THR A 58 -2.77 -6.07 -22.11
N GLY A 59 -3.79 -5.31 -22.50
CA GLY A 59 -3.96 -4.83 -23.87
C GLY A 59 -4.73 -5.77 -24.82
N LEU A 60 -5.15 -6.95 -24.36
CA LEU A 60 -6.04 -7.84 -25.12
C LEU A 60 -7.42 -7.23 -25.37
N VAL A 61 -7.88 -6.35 -24.48
CA VAL A 61 -9.16 -5.65 -24.58
C VAL A 61 -8.91 -4.18 -24.88
N LYS A 62 -9.52 -3.68 -25.96
CA LYS A 62 -9.53 -2.26 -26.30
C LYS A 62 -10.81 -1.63 -25.79
N LEU A 63 -10.68 -0.49 -25.11
CA LEU A 63 -11.83 0.27 -24.67
C LEU A 63 -12.55 0.89 -25.88
N PRO A 64 -13.86 0.69 -26.05
CA PRO A 64 -14.65 1.36 -27.07
C PRO A 64 -14.57 2.89 -26.90
N ARG A 65 -14.58 3.62 -28.01
CA ARG A 65 -14.56 5.08 -27.98
C ARG A 65 -15.72 5.62 -27.15
N GLY A 66 -15.42 6.52 -26.21
CA GLY A 66 -16.42 7.20 -25.38
C GLY A 66 -16.96 6.39 -24.19
N LYS A 67 -16.54 5.13 -24.00
CA LYS A 67 -16.84 4.39 -22.76
C LYS A 67 -15.66 4.52 -21.79
N ASN A 68 -15.94 4.63 -20.49
CA ASN A 68 -14.92 4.46 -19.46
C ASN A 68 -14.84 2.97 -19.06
N ASP A 69 -13.69 2.57 -18.54
CA ASP A 69 -13.39 1.21 -18.07
C ASP A 69 -14.35 0.74 -16.96
N ARG A 70 -14.64 1.61 -16.00
CA ARG A 70 -15.50 1.33 -14.85
C ARG A 70 -16.92 0.95 -15.25
N LYS A 71 -17.54 1.72 -16.15
CA LYS A 71 -18.88 1.48 -16.69
C LYS A 71 -18.93 0.18 -17.48
N LEU A 72 -17.87 -0.15 -18.20
CA LEU A 72 -17.80 -1.39 -18.97
C LEU A 72 -17.74 -2.63 -18.08
N ILE A 73 -16.99 -2.55 -16.99
CA ILE A 73 -16.93 -3.60 -15.98
C ILE A 73 -18.28 -3.73 -15.27
N GLU A 74 -18.90 -2.60 -14.91
CA GLU A 74 -20.23 -2.55 -14.30
C GLU A 74 -21.28 -3.19 -15.20
N ASP A 75 -21.39 -2.77 -16.47
CA ASP A 75 -22.29 -3.34 -17.48
C ASP A 75 -22.11 -4.87 -17.58
N ALA A 76 -20.85 -5.35 -17.69
CA ALA A 76 -20.55 -6.77 -17.85
C ALA A 76 -20.86 -7.60 -16.59
N LEU A 77 -20.69 -7.03 -15.40
CA LEU A 77 -21.05 -7.68 -14.14
C LEU A 77 -22.57 -7.73 -13.96
N SER A 78 -23.28 -6.65 -14.28
CA SER A 78 -24.74 -6.61 -14.29
C SER A 78 -25.33 -7.63 -15.28
N GLU A 79 -24.78 -7.73 -16.49
CA GLU A 79 -25.21 -8.73 -17.48
C GLU A 79 -24.96 -10.17 -17.01
N LYS A 80 -23.80 -10.43 -16.41
CA LYS A 80 -23.41 -11.77 -15.97
C LYS A 80 -24.15 -12.24 -14.70
N TYR A 81 -24.39 -11.33 -13.76
CA TYR A 81 -24.91 -11.65 -12.43
C TYR A 81 -26.33 -11.14 -12.16
N GLY A 82 -26.92 -10.38 -13.10
CA GLY A 82 -28.29 -9.84 -12.99
C GLY A 82 -28.46 -8.75 -11.92
N LEU A 83 -27.38 -8.01 -11.62
CA LEU A 83 -27.36 -6.90 -10.65
C LEU A 83 -27.83 -5.58 -11.27
#